data_AF-A0A537WQN5-F1
#
_entry.id   AF-A0A537WQN5-F1
#
_cell.length_a   1.000
_cell.length_b   1.000
_cell.length_c   1.000
_cell.angle_alpha   90.00
_cell.angle_beta   90.00
_cell.angle_gamma   90.00
#
_symmetry.space_group_name_H-M   'P 1'
#
loop_
_entity.id
_entity.type
_entity.pdbx_description
1 polymer ?
#
loop_
_entity_poly.entity_id
_entity_poly.type
_entity_poly.pdbx_seq_one_letter_code
_entity_poly.pdbx_strand_id
1 'polypeptide(L)'
;MQLAGKAALISGAGGGICRAIAVAFAEAGAAVACCDLNPEAAAETARLVTAAGGRALSQVCDVASEAATRDVANAAHDAFGRLDILVHGAAPHDPSGTVLETTLADWQRVLDINLTGAFLLSRAVLPHMIAAEGGSIIFIASQLGRVGSAGRAAYCLCRGEPGDRPQTRARPPRPAFGDRPRRRLSGERGCELCHRQRSPD
;
A
#
# COMPACT_ATOMS: atom_id res chain seq x y z
N MET A 1 -15.71 -14.04 -3.86
CA MET A 1 -15.12 -12.71 -4.13
C MET A 1 -13.75 -12.62 -3.44
N GLN A 2 -12.68 -12.33 -4.18
CA GLN A 2 -11.28 -12.45 -3.70
C GLN A 2 -10.87 -11.38 -2.68
N LEU A 3 -11.56 -10.22 -2.66
CA LEU A 3 -11.32 -9.11 -1.73
C LEU A 3 -12.52 -8.88 -0.77
N ALA A 4 -13.39 -9.88 -0.62
CA ALA A 4 -14.56 -9.78 0.23
C ALA A 4 -14.19 -9.35 1.66
N GLY A 5 -14.85 -8.31 2.15
CA GLY A 5 -14.64 -7.80 3.49
C GLY A 5 -13.31 -7.06 3.69
N LYS A 6 -12.61 -6.69 2.61
CA LYS A 6 -11.42 -5.83 2.62
C LYS A 6 -11.80 -4.37 2.32
N ALA A 7 -10.94 -3.44 2.74
CA ALA A 7 -11.06 -2.04 2.39
C ALA A 7 -9.79 -1.52 1.73
N ALA A 8 -9.95 -0.75 0.64
CA ALA A 8 -8.87 -0.17 -0.14
C ALA A 8 -8.96 1.36 -0.15
N LEU A 9 -7.82 2.03 0.02
CA LEU A 9 -7.67 3.45 -0.27
C LEU A 9 -6.87 3.59 -1.57
N ILE A 10 -7.43 4.30 -2.54
CA ILE A 10 -6.83 4.49 -3.86
C ILE A 10 -6.64 5.98 -4.10
N SER A 11 -5.39 6.42 -4.23
CA SER A 11 -5.05 7.80 -4.61
C SER A 11 -4.86 7.93 -6.11
N GLY A 12 -5.24 9.08 -6.68
CA GLY A 12 -5.34 9.27 -8.12
C GLY A 12 -6.56 8.56 -8.72
N ALA A 13 -7.56 8.24 -7.89
CA ALA A 13 -8.75 7.49 -8.30
C ALA A 13 -9.66 8.26 -9.26
N GLY A 14 -9.40 9.56 -9.50
CA GLY A 14 -10.18 10.40 -10.38
C GLY A 14 -10.15 9.97 -11.85
N GLY A 15 -9.24 9.08 -12.27
CA GLY A 15 -9.23 8.61 -13.66
C GLY A 15 -8.30 7.43 -13.96
N GLY A 16 -8.23 7.08 -15.24
CA GLY A 16 -7.29 6.11 -15.80
C GLY A 16 -7.26 4.76 -15.09
N ILE A 17 -6.04 4.26 -14.87
CA ILE A 17 -5.78 2.93 -14.27
C ILE A 17 -6.37 2.84 -12.86
N CYS A 18 -6.27 3.90 -12.05
CA CYS A 18 -6.73 3.88 -10.67
C CYS A 18 -8.27 3.82 -10.56
N ARG A 19 -9.00 4.49 -11.47
CA ARG A 19 -10.45 4.33 -11.58
C ARG A 19 -10.83 2.89 -11.94
N ALA A 20 -10.14 2.30 -12.92
CA ALA A 20 -10.39 0.91 -13.30
C ALA A 20 -10.09 -0.06 -12.15
N ILE A 21 -9.00 0.15 -11.39
CA ILE A 21 -8.69 -0.62 -10.19
C ILE A 21 -9.79 -0.46 -9.14
N ALA A 22 -10.31 0.75 -8.91
CA ALA A 22 -11.38 1.00 -7.95
C ALA A 22 -12.62 0.17 -8.27
N VAL A 23 -13.08 0.19 -9.53
CA VAL A 23 -14.22 -0.61 -9.99
C VAL A 23 -13.94 -2.11 -9.87
N ALA A 24 -12.77 -2.58 -10.32
CA ALA A 24 -12.39 -4.00 -10.23
C ALA A 24 -12.29 -4.49 -8.77
N PHE A 25 -11.82 -3.64 -7.85
CA PHE A 25 -11.78 -3.98 -6.42
C PHE A 25 -13.18 -4.08 -5.83
N ALA A 26 -14.10 -3.21 -6.25
CA ALA A 26 -15.51 -3.26 -5.88
C ALA A 26 -16.16 -4.57 -6.34
N GLU A 27 -15.98 -4.94 -7.61
CA GLU A 27 -16.44 -6.21 -8.19
C GLU A 27 -15.82 -7.42 -7.48
N ALA A 28 -14.60 -7.29 -6.97
CA ALA A 28 -13.94 -8.32 -6.17
C ALA A 28 -14.40 -8.34 -4.69
N GLY A 29 -15.31 -7.45 -4.27
CA GLY A 29 -15.95 -7.41 -2.95
C GLY A 29 -15.32 -6.47 -1.93
N ALA A 30 -14.41 -5.58 -2.34
CA ALA A 30 -13.80 -4.60 -1.45
C ALA A 30 -14.68 -3.35 -1.27
N ALA A 31 -14.57 -2.70 -0.11
CA ALA A 31 -14.95 -1.29 0.03
C ALA A 31 -13.81 -0.40 -0.46
N VAL A 32 -14.13 0.71 -1.13
CA VAL A 32 -13.12 1.54 -1.80
C VAL A 32 -13.26 3.02 -1.42
N ALA A 33 -12.22 3.58 -0.81
CA ALA A 33 -12.03 5.02 -0.68
C ALA A 33 -11.32 5.55 -1.94
N CYS A 34 -12.06 6.34 -2.72
CA CYS A 34 -11.61 6.97 -3.95
C CYS A 34 -11.08 8.37 -3.61
N CYS A 35 -9.76 8.52 -3.59
CA CYS A 35 -9.08 9.76 -3.25
C CYS A 35 -8.47 10.40 -4.50
N ASP A 36 -8.74 11.69 -4.68
CA ASP A 36 -8.12 12.49 -5.75
C ASP A 36 -8.00 13.96 -5.31
N LEU A 37 -7.15 14.74 -5.99
CA LEU A 37 -7.11 16.19 -5.79
C LEU A 37 -8.36 16.84 -6.37
N ASN A 38 -8.93 16.27 -7.43
CA ASN A 38 -10.18 16.73 -8.04
C ASN A 38 -11.40 16.07 -7.34
N PRO A 39 -12.24 16.84 -6.63
CA PRO A 39 -13.40 16.30 -5.91
C PRO A 39 -14.43 15.64 -6.85
N GLU A 40 -14.70 16.24 -8.00
CA GLU A 40 -15.71 15.75 -8.94
C GLU A 40 -15.27 14.41 -9.56
N ALA A 41 -13.98 14.31 -9.90
CA ALA A 41 -13.41 13.09 -10.46
C ALA A 41 -13.42 11.94 -9.44
N ALA A 42 -13.09 12.22 -8.17
CA ALA A 42 -13.19 11.24 -7.10
C ALA A 42 -14.63 10.80 -6.85
N ALA A 43 -15.58 11.75 -6.86
CA ALA A 43 -16.99 11.48 -6.64
C ALA A 43 -17.58 10.62 -7.76
N GLU A 44 -17.20 10.88 -9.02
CA GLU A 44 -17.61 10.07 -10.16
C GLU A 44 -17.12 8.62 -10.04
N THR A 45 -15.84 8.42 -9.70
CA THR A 45 -15.33 7.06 -9.49
C THR A 45 -16.06 6.35 -8.33
N ALA A 46 -16.39 7.05 -7.25
CA ALA A 46 -17.16 6.48 -6.16
C ALA A 46 -18.56 6.02 -6.60
N ARG A 47 -19.25 6.79 -7.48
CA ARG A 47 -20.53 6.36 -8.07
C ARG A 47 -20.37 5.08 -8.90
N LEU A 48 -19.30 4.98 -9.68
CA LEU A 48 -19.02 3.77 -10.47
C LEU A 48 -18.77 2.54 -9.58
N VAL A 49 -18.03 2.71 -8.47
CA VAL A 49 -17.84 1.66 -7.45
C VAL A 49 -19.18 1.21 -6.86
N THR A 50 -20.07 2.15 -6.53
CA THR A 50 -21.41 1.82 -6.02
C THR A 50 -22.28 1.14 -7.08
N ALA A 51 -22.22 1.59 -8.34
CA ALA A 51 -22.94 0.97 -9.45
C ALA A 51 -22.46 -0.47 -9.72
N ALA A 52 -21.20 -0.78 -9.44
CA ALA A 52 -20.63 -2.13 -9.46
C ALA A 52 -21.03 -2.99 -8.24
N GLY A 53 -21.88 -2.49 -7.35
CA GLY A 53 -22.36 -3.20 -6.15
C GLY A 53 -21.43 -3.10 -4.93
N GLY A 54 -20.38 -2.27 -5.00
CA GLY A 54 -19.44 -2.06 -3.90
C GLY A 54 -19.83 -0.93 -2.96
N ARG A 55 -19.09 -0.83 -1.84
CA ARG A 55 -19.17 0.33 -0.94
C ARG A 55 -18.10 1.34 -1.32
N ALA A 56 -18.47 2.62 -1.43
CA ALA A 56 -17.57 3.67 -1.86
C ALA A 56 -17.53 4.83 -0.87
N LEU A 57 -16.38 5.50 -0.78
CA LEU A 57 -16.20 6.78 -0.12
C LEU A 57 -15.41 7.68 -1.07
N SER A 58 -15.84 8.92 -1.29
CA SER A 58 -15.10 9.90 -2.09
C SER A 58 -14.42 10.91 -1.18
N GLN A 59 -13.15 11.21 -1.43
CA GLN A 59 -12.39 12.16 -0.63
C GLN A 59 -11.45 13.00 -1.47
N VAL A 60 -11.34 14.27 -1.11
CA VAL A 60 -10.30 15.16 -1.63
C VAL A 60 -9.01 14.88 -0.88
N CYS A 61 -7.92 14.64 -1.62
CA CYS A 61 -6.61 14.42 -1.04
C CYS A 61 -5.51 15.05 -1.90
N ASP A 62 -4.82 16.04 -1.35
CA ASP A 62 -3.48 16.36 -1.82
C ASP A 62 -2.49 15.42 -1.14
N VAL A 63 -1.95 14.47 -1.91
CA VAL A 63 -1.03 13.46 -1.38
C VAL A 63 0.29 14.08 -0.89
N ALA A 64 0.63 15.30 -1.30
CA ALA A 64 1.81 16.01 -0.80
C ALA A 64 1.59 16.62 0.60
N SER A 65 0.36 16.60 1.13
CA SER A 65 0.02 17.11 2.47
C SER A 65 -0.05 15.98 3.50
N GLU A 66 0.83 16.03 4.51
CA GLU A 66 0.82 15.07 5.63
C GLU A 66 -0.51 15.08 6.39
N ALA A 67 -1.12 16.25 6.56
CA ALA A 67 -2.42 16.36 7.21
C ALA A 67 -3.51 15.70 6.36
N ALA A 68 -3.59 16.01 5.06
CA ALA A 68 -4.60 15.47 4.18
C ALA A 68 -4.50 13.94 4.08
N THR A 69 -3.28 13.40 3.92
CA THR A 69 -3.05 11.95 3.84
C THR A 69 -3.44 11.19 5.11
N ARG A 70 -3.20 11.77 6.29
CA ARG A 70 -3.68 11.23 7.57
C ARG A 70 -5.20 11.26 7.65
N ASP A 71 -5.82 12.38 7.31
CA ASP A 71 -7.25 12.59 7.45
C ASP A 71 -8.04 11.63 6.54
N VAL A 72 -7.58 11.41 5.30
CA VAL A 72 -8.23 10.43 4.40
C VAL A 72 -8.06 8.98 4.85
N ALA A 73 -6.90 8.62 5.43
CA ALA A 73 -6.69 7.28 5.96
C ALA A 73 -7.62 6.99 7.16
N ASN A 74 -7.76 7.97 8.06
CA ASN A 74 -8.67 7.86 9.20
C ASN A 74 -10.13 7.78 8.75
N ALA A 75 -10.56 8.66 7.86
CA ALA A 75 -11.95 8.65 7.41
C ALA A 75 -12.29 7.38 6.59
N ALA A 76 -11.34 6.80 5.84
CA ALA A 76 -11.53 5.49 5.20
C ALA A 76 -11.64 4.36 6.25
N HIS A 77 -10.81 4.38 7.29
CA HIS A 77 -10.91 3.44 8.40
C HIS A 77 -12.26 3.56 9.11
N ASP A 78 -12.69 4.78 9.46
CA ASP A 78 -13.95 5.05 10.17
C ASP A 78 -15.17 4.59 9.35
N ALA A 79 -15.16 4.82 8.04
CA ALA A 79 -16.26 4.44 7.15
C ALA A 79 -16.38 2.91 6.95
N PHE A 80 -15.25 2.19 6.94
CA PHE A 80 -15.24 0.77 6.57
C PHE A 80 -14.90 -0.18 7.73
N GLY A 81 -14.46 0.36 8.87
CA GLY A 81 -14.00 -0.35 10.06
C GLY A 81 -12.61 -0.97 9.93
N ARG A 82 -11.93 -0.79 8.79
CA ARG A 82 -10.64 -1.39 8.46
C ARG A 82 -10.00 -0.68 7.27
N LEU A 83 -8.70 -0.88 7.10
CA LEU A 83 -7.96 -0.45 5.91
C LEU A 83 -6.85 -1.47 5.60
N ASP A 84 -7.00 -2.21 4.50
CA ASP A 84 -6.14 -3.35 4.17
C ASP A 84 -5.22 -3.10 2.98
N ILE A 85 -5.66 -2.23 2.06
CA ILE A 85 -4.99 -2.03 0.78
C ILE A 85 -4.78 -0.53 0.57
N LEU A 86 -3.56 -0.15 0.20
CA LEU A 86 -3.25 1.16 -0.36
C LEU A 86 -2.84 0.97 -1.81
N VAL A 87 -3.47 1.71 -2.72
CA VAL A 87 -3.00 1.90 -4.08
C VAL A 87 -2.59 3.35 -4.24
N HIS A 88 -1.30 3.58 -4.46
CA HIS A 88 -0.78 4.90 -4.79
C HIS A 88 -0.53 5.01 -6.29
N GLY A 89 -1.41 5.76 -6.96
CA GLY A 89 -1.27 6.07 -8.38
C GLY A 89 -1.54 7.54 -8.73
N ALA A 90 -1.58 8.42 -7.72
CA ALA A 90 -1.60 9.86 -7.95
C ALA A 90 -0.35 10.29 -8.74
N ALA A 91 -0.53 11.24 -9.64
CA ALA A 91 0.50 11.73 -10.54
C ALA A 91 0.27 13.21 -10.82
N PRO A 92 1.31 14.05 -10.88
CA PRO A 92 1.18 15.35 -11.50
C PRO A 92 1.03 15.20 -13.01
N HIS A 93 0.61 16.28 -13.67
CA HIS A 93 0.90 16.43 -15.08
C HIS A 93 2.41 16.33 -15.29
N ASP A 94 2.83 15.51 -16.24
CA ASP A 94 4.24 15.27 -16.48
C ASP A 94 4.87 16.48 -17.21
N PRO A 95 5.80 17.22 -16.58
CA PRO A 95 6.48 18.31 -17.26
C PRO A 95 7.35 17.74 -18.39
N SER A 96 6.88 17.91 -19.63
CA SER A 96 7.66 17.57 -20.82
C SER A 96 8.70 18.67 -21.07
N GLY A 97 9.97 18.31 -21.06
CA GLY A 97 11.07 19.25 -21.30
C GLY A 97 12.43 18.62 -20.99
N THR A 98 13.48 19.15 -21.62
CA THR A 98 14.85 18.80 -21.26
C THR A 98 15.14 19.19 -19.80
N VAL A 99 16.23 18.66 -19.24
CA VAL A 99 16.67 19.04 -17.88
C VAL A 99 16.90 20.54 -17.75
N LEU A 100 17.33 21.21 -18.83
CA LEU A 100 17.56 22.66 -18.85
C LEU A 100 16.26 23.47 -18.84
N GLU A 101 15.17 22.89 -19.33
CA GLU A 101 13.84 23.53 -19.41
C GLU A 101 12.97 23.20 -18.20
N THR A 102 13.30 22.12 -17.47
CA THR A 102 12.56 21.71 -16.29
C THR A 102 12.87 22.66 -15.13
N THR A 103 11.85 23.38 -14.65
CA THR A 103 12.03 24.26 -13.49
C THR A 103 12.22 23.44 -12.21
N LEU A 104 12.89 24.02 -11.22
CA LEU A 104 13.02 23.38 -9.90
C LEU A 104 11.65 23.18 -9.22
N ALA A 105 10.68 24.07 -9.49
CA ALA A 105 9.33 23.94 -8.97
C ALA A 105 8.60 22.73 -9.55
N ASP A 106 8.68 22.52 -10.87
CA ASP A 106 8.08 21.36 -11.54
C ASP A 106 8.76 20.06 -11.10
N TRP A 107 10.09 20.10 -10.99
CA TRP A 107 10.88 19.00 -10.44
C TRP A 107 10.39 18.61 -9.03
N GLN A 108 10.31 19.59 -8.13
CA GLN A 108 9.90 19.35 -6.74
C GLN A 108 8.46 18.84 -6.68
N ARG A 109 7.56 19.41 -7.49
CA ARG A 109 6.16 18.96 -7.61
C ARG A 109 6.06 17.48 -7.98
N VAL A 110 6.89 17.02 -8.92
CA VAL A 110 6.95 15.61 -9.33
C VAL A 110 7.40 14.71 -8.16
N LEU A 111 8.45 15.10 -7.44
CA LEU A 111 8.93 14.35 -6.29
C LEU A 111 7.92 14.34 -5.14
N ASP A 112 7.31 15.48 -4.84
CA ASP A 112 6.35 15.63 -3.75
C ASP A 112 5.12 14.74 -3.93
N ILE A 113 4.64 14.59 -5.16
CA ILE A 113 3.48 13.73 -5.41
C ILE A 113 3.87 12.25 -5.44
N ASN A 114 4.89 11.90 -6.24
CA ASN A 114 5.18 10.49 -6.55
C ASN A 114 6.00 9.78 -5.45
N LEU A 115 6.89 10.51 -4.77
CA LEU A 115 7.76 9.93 -3.73
C LEU A 115 7.28 10.33 -2.34
N THR A 116 7.21 11.63 -2.06
CA THR A 116 6.78 12.11 -0.74
C THR A 116 5.35 11.69 -0.46
N GLY A 117 4.44 11.84 -1.43
CA GLY A 117 3.04 11.44 -1.27
C GLY A 117 2.84 9.93 -1.09
N ALA A 118 3.62 9.11 -1.81
CA ALA A 118 3.67 7.67 -1.60
C ALA A 118 4.10 7.32 -0.16
N PHE A 119 5.15 7.99 0.35
CA PHE A 119 5.61 7.83 1.73
C PHE A 119 4.57 8.27 2.75
N LEU A 120 3.96 9.45 2.58
CA LEU A 120 2.98 10.02 3.51
C LEU A 120 1.73 9.15 3.62
N LEU A 121 1.17 8.70 2.49
CA LEU A 121 0.04 7.76 2.50
C LEU A 121 0.42 6.43 3.13
N SER A 122 1.60 5.89 2.83
CA SER A 122 2.07 4.65 3.45
C SER A 122 2.15 4.81 4.98
N ARG A 123 2.73 5.91 5.46
CA ARG A 123 2.80 6.24 6.88
C ARG A 123 1.42 6.41 7.52
N ALA A 124 0.46 6.98 6.80
CA ALA A 124 -0.91 7.17 7.29
C ALA A 124 -1.71 5.85 7.38
N VAL A 125 -1.53 4.91 6.45
CA VAL A 125 -2.29 3.65 6.44
C VAL A 125 -1.67 2.54 7.29
N LEU A 126 -0.35 2.58 7.51
CA LEU A 126 0.37 1.52 8.22
C LEU A 126 -0.15 1.22 9.63
N PRO A 127 -0.49 2.22 10.48
CA PRO A 127 -1.07 1.94 11.79
C PRO A 127 -2.34 1.09 11.72
N HIS A 128 -3.22 1.40 10.76
CA HIS A 128 -4.47 0.66 10.52
C HIS A 128 -4.20 -0.75 10.01
N MET A 129 -3.25 -0.92 9.08
CA MET A 129 -2.86 -2.24 8.56
C MET A 129 -2.18 -3.11 9.62
N ILE A 130 -1.34 -2.54 10.49
CA ILE A 130 -0.69 -3.25 11.59
C ILE A 130 -1.73 -3.72 12.60
N ALA A 131 -2.68 -2.85 12.96
CA ALA A 131 -3.80 -3.22 13.85
C ALA A 131 -4.69 -4.31 13.25
N ALA A 132 -4.84 -4.32 11.92
CA ALA A 132 -5.54 -5.38 11.18
C ALA A 132 -4.67 -6.64 10.91
N GLU A 133 -3.48 -6.71 11.50
CA GLU A 133 -2.49 -7.80 11.36
C GLU A 133 -2.01 -8.07 9.93
N GLY A 134 -2.19 -7.11 9.03
CA GLY A 134 -1.68 -7.21 7.67
C GLY A 134 -2.30 -6.22 6.72
N GLY A 135 -1.55 -5.94 5.65
CA GLY A 135 -2.01 -5.12 4.55
C GLY A 135 -1.08 -5.19 3.35
N SER A 136 -1.52 -4.61 2.24
CA SER A 136 -0.78 -4.53 0.99
C SER A 136 -0.70 -3.08 0.53
N ILE A 137 0.51 -2.62 0.22
CA ILE A 137 0.75 -1.32 -0.40
C ILE A 137 1.21 -1.56 -1.84
N ILE A 138 0.54 -0.91 -2.79
CA ILE A 138 0.74 -1.06 -4.23
C ILE A 138 1.07 0.31 -4.80
N PHE A 139 2.21 0.44 -5.47
CA PHE A 139 2.62 1.65 -6.17
C PHE A 139 2.45 1.45 -7.68
N ILE A 140 1.79 2.39 -8.35
CA ILE A 140 1.68 2.40 -9.81
C ILE A 140 2.95 3.02 -10.39
N ALA A 141 3.88 2.18 -10.85
CA ALA A 141 5.13 2.60 -11.48
C ALA A 141 4.97 2.79 -13.01
N SER A 142 6.07 3.08 -13.70
CA SER A 142 6.12 3.19 -15.16
C SER A 142 7.38 2.54 -15.72
N GLN A 143 7.32 1.97 -16.93
CA GLN A 143 8.51 1.50 -17.64
C GLN A 143 9.58 2.58 -17.81
N LEU A 144 9.17 3.85 -17.84
CA LEU A 144 10.10 4.97 -17.91
C LEU A 144 10.96 5.15 -16.65
N GLY A 145 10.63 4.44 -15.57
CA GLY A 145 11.49 4.23 -14.42
C GLY A 145 12.70 3.36 -14.65
N ARG A 146 12.70 2.56 -15.72
CA ARG A 146 13.78 1.64 -16.10
C ARG A 146 14.49 2.07 -17.37
N VAL A 147 13.76 2.63 -18.33
CA VAL A 147 14.30 3.13 -19.60
C VAL A 147 13.98 4.61 -19.71
N GLY A 148 15.00 5.45 -19.50
CA GLY A 148 14.85 6.90 -19.59
C GLY A 148 14.32 7.32 -20.96
N SER A 149 13.44 8.32 -20.98
CA SER A 149 12.96 8.96 -22.20
C SER A 149 13.42 10.42 -22.23
N ALA A 150 13.89 10.86 -23.38
CA ALA A 150 14.28 12.26 -23.58
C ALA A 150 13.08 13.16 -23.27
N GLY A 151 13.31 14.23 -22.50
CA GLY A 151 12.28 15.19 -22.14
C GLY A 151 11.40 14.83 -20.93
N ARG A 152 11.73 13.76 -20.17
CA ARG A 152 10.89 13.27 -19.05
C ARG A 152 11.70 12.92 -17.79
N ALA A 153 12.75 13.69 -17.51
CA ALA A 153 13.75 13.35 -16.50
C ALA A 153 13.15 13.16 -15.09
N ALA A 154 12.31 14.10 -14.64
CA ALA A 154 11.67 14.05 -13.32
C ALA A 154 10.76 12.81 -13.18
N TYR A 155 9.96 12.53 -14.20
CA TYR A 155 9.03 11.40 -14.22
C TYR A 155 9.73 10.05 -14.26
N CYS A 156 10.78 9.92 -15.07
CA CYS A 156 11.61 8.71 -15.12
C CYS A 156 12.20 8.40 -13.73
N LEU A 157 12.72 9.39 -13.01
CA LEU A 157 13.37 9.15 -11.72
C LEU A 157 12.39 8.77 -10.61
N CYS A 158 11.18 9.34 -10.61
CA CYS A 158 10.21 9.08 -9.56
C CYS A 158 9.39 7.79 -9.76
N ARG A 159 9.41 7.20 -10.96
CA ARG A 159 8.63 5.99 -11.30
C ARG A 159 9.47 4.72 -11.49
N GLY A 160 10.68 4.71 -10.94
CA GLY A 160 11.54 3.54 -10.87
C GLY A 160 10.80 2.34 -10.27
N GLU A 161 10.81 1.21 -10.98
CA GLU A 161 10.39 -0.06 -10.42
C GLU A 161 11.51 -0.57 -9.49
N PRO A 162 11.25 -0.86 -8.20
CA PRO A 162 12.22 -1.57 -7.38
C PRO A 162 12.39 -2.98 -7.97
N GLY A 163 13.63 -3.36 -8.31
CA GLY A 163 13.92 -4.68 -8.86
C GLY A 163 13.30 -5.81 -8.03
N ASP A 164 12.56 -6.68 -8.72
CA ASP A 164 12.05 -7.98 -8.31
C ASP A 164 11.56 -8.10 -6.84
N ARG A 165 10.28 -7.70 -6.64
CA ARG A 165 9.34 -7.93 -5.49
C ARG A 165 8.90 -6.66 -4.73
N PRO A 166 7.85 -5.93 -5.19
CA PRO A 166 7.15 -4.95 -4.36
C PRO A 166 5.90 -5.59 -3.73
N GLN A 167 6.09 -6.53 -2.80
CA GLN A 167 5.06 -6.81 -1.80
C GLN A 167 5.64 -6.46 -0.43
N THR A 168 5.64 -5.18 -0.09
CA THR A 168 5.76 -4.75 1.31
C THR A 168 4.47 -5.17 2.01
N ARG A 169 4.38 -6.46 2.37
CA ARG A 169 3.38 -6.91 3.33
C ARG A 169 3.73 -6.28 4.65
N ALA A 170 2.86 -5.39 5.14
CA ALA A 170 2.90 -5.00 6.53
C ALA A 170 2.74 -6.29 7.36
N ARG A 171 3.78 -6.67 8.08
CA ARG A 171 3.75 -7.77 9.05
C ARG A 171 4.05 -7.16 10.41
N PRO A 172 3.39 -7.61 11.49
CA PRO A 172 3.79 -7.21 12.82
C PRO A 172 5.26 -7.57 13.05
N PRO A 173 6.00 -6.79 13.87
CA PRO A 173 7.38 -7.11 14.20
C PRO A 173 7.43 -8.53 14.77
N ARG A 174 8.35 -9.36 14.25
CA ARG A 174 8.61 -10.67 14.86
C ARG A 174 9.14 -10.41 16.28
N PRO A 175 8.67 -11.13 17.31
CA PRO A 175 9.30 -11.05 18.62
C PRO A 175 10.78 -11.38 18.46
N ALA A 176 11.62 -10.60 19.15
CA ALA A 176 13.06 -10.81 19.15
C ALA A 176 13.38 -12.28 19.51
N PHE A 177 14.44 -12.80 18.92
CA PHE A 177 14.94 -14.16 19.14
C PHE A 177 15.41 -14.31 20.61
N GLY A 178 14.46 -14.43 21.55
CA GLY A 178 14.71 -14.36 22.99
C GLY A 178 13.47 -14.64 23.84
N ASP A 179 12.29 -14.21 23.42
CA ASP A 179 11.05 -14.35 24.22
C ASP A 179 10.23 -15.61 23.88
N ARG A 180 10.88 -16.77 23.90
CA ARG A 180 10.14 -18.02 24.12
C ARG A 180 10.22 -18.39 25.60
N PRO A 181 9.11 -18.41 26.36
CA PRO A 181 9.12 -19.07 27.65
C PRO A 181 9.43 -20.56 27.40
N ARG A 182 10.62 -21.00 27.87
CA ARG A 182 10.95 -22.43 27.92
C ARG A 182 9.94 -23.07 28.88
N ARG A 183 8.94 -23.77 28.35
CA ARG A 183 8.19 -24.74 29.15
C ARG A 183 9.19 -25.75 29.69
N ARG A 184 9.51 -25.65 30.98
CA ARG A 184 10.11 -26.75 31.74
C ARG A 184 9.07 -27.86 31.78
N LEU A 185 9.34 -28.96 31.10
CA LEU A 185 8.66 -30.23 31.38
C LEU A 185 9.32 -30.79 32.63
N SER A 186 8.75 -30.50 33.81
CA SER A 186 8.98 -31.33 35.00
C SER A 186 7.90 -32.40 35.02
N GLY A 187 8.32 -33.63 34.78
CA GLY A 187 7.46 -34.81 34.80
C GLY A 187 8.36 -36.04 34.82
N GLU A 188 9.12 -36.16 35.92
CA GLU A 188 9.82 -37.38 36.27
C GLU A 188 8.80 -38.52 36.37
N ARG A 189 8.93 -39.50 35.49
CA ARG A 189 8.70 -40.91 35.82
C ARG A 189 9.82 -41.69 35.15
N GLY A 190 10.85 -41.98 35.94
CA GLY A 190 11.87 -42.94 35.56
C GLY A 190 11.26 -44.32 35.36
N CYS A 191 11.79 -45.04 34.38
CA CYS A 191 11.94 -46.48 34.50
C CYS A 191 13.20 -46.86 33.74
N GLU A 192 14.13 -47.43 34.48
CA GLU A 192 15.36 -48.06 34.04
C GLU A 192 15.09 -49.09 32.94
N LEU A 193 16.14 -49.38 32.13
CA LEU A 193 16.34 -50.54 31.24
C LEU A 193 16.65 -50.15 29.78
N CYS A 194 17.90 -49.76 29.54
CA CYS A 194 18.73 -50.33 28.45
C CYS A 194 20.06 -49.58 28.34
N HIS A 195 20.97 -49.85 29.27
CA HIS A 195 22.39 -49.76 28.95
C HIS A 195 23.09 -51.02 29.45
N ARG A 196 23.86 -51.61 28.53
CA ARG A 196 24.86 -52.67 28.68
C ARG A 196 24.36 -54.10 28.53
N GLN A 197 24.66 -54.65 27.36
CA GLN A 197 25.33 -55.93 27.09
C GLN A 197 25.21 -56.16 25.57
N ARG A 198 26.21 -56.47 24.74
CA ARG A 198 27.65 -56.78 24.82
C ARG A 198 28.22 -56.52 23.41
N SER A 199 29.44 -56.02 23.33
CA SER A 199 30.46 -56.56 22.40
C SER A 199 31.52 -57.23 23.30
N PRO A 200 32.35 -58.17 22.85
CA PRO A 200 32.63 -58.61 21.47
C PRO A 200 32.50 -60.14 21.24
N ASP A 201 32.45 -60.53 19.97
CA ASP A 201 33.35 -61.50 19.30
C ASP A 201 33.35 -61.18 17.80
#